data_AF-A0AAE3UQ49-F1
#
_entry.id   AF-A0AAE3UQ49-F1
#
_cell.length_a   1.000
_cell.length_b   1.000
_cell.length_c   1.000
_cell.angle_alpha   90.00
_cell.angle_beta   90.00
_cell.angle_gamma   90.00
#
_symmetry.space_group_name_H-M   'P 1'
#
loop_
_entity.id
_entity.type
_entity.pdbx_description
1 polymer ?
#
loop_
_entity_poly.entity_id
_entity_poly.type
_entity_poly.pdbx_seq_one_letter_code
_entity_poly.pdbx_strand_id
1 'polypeptide(L)'
;MLIVILSLYYTITEPFKSELIKNLSYSLIATFIFDTGLNFSKENITKSIVSRKWHNSLYFAFERLRAIHEIFTAQNKLEITKELASDMASSILMENGAVISKKHIKTMWNPSSGEPLTYQDIVIKEGDNLYFASMMFIRDDYEFLHSIYFDENIFLSFPQLLKPAQRCYRSLAMIQHNINSKQKFNVTKKSLERDLINYLELRSTLLMKMEDVLGHYEQRAPQ
;
A
#
# COMPACT_ATOMS: atom_id res chain seq x y z
N MET A 1 -16.75 -23.65 -31.55
CA MET A 1 -18.09 -24.15 -31.92
C MET A 1 -18.05 -25.20 -33.02
N LEU A 2 -17.43 -24.95 -34.18
CA LEU A 2 -17.34 -25.93 -35.28
C LEU A 2 -16.67 -27.26 -34.87
N ILE A 3 -15.59 -27.18 -34.08
CA ILE A 3 -14.90 -28.35 -33.52
C ILE A 3 -15.83 -29.19 -32.64
N VAL A 4 -16.62 -28.54 -31.77
CA VAL A 4 -17.55 -29.22 -30.86
C VAL A 4 -18.66 -29.96 -31.62
N ILE A 5 -19.17 -29.36 -32.71
CA ILE A 5 -20.19 -29.97 -33.58
C ILE A 5 -19.61 -31.16 -34.36
N LEU A 6 -18.40 -31.02 -34.90
CA LEU A 6 -17.68 -32.11 -35.58
C LEU A 6 -17.39 -33.27 -34.62
N SER A 7 -16.99 -32.98 -33.37
CA SER A 7 -16.79 -33.99 -32.34
C SER A 7 -18.07 -34.76 -32.05
N LEU A 8 -19.20 -34.08 -31.82
CA LEU A 8 -20.50 -34.69 -31.55
C LEU A 8 -20.99 -35.58 -32.71
N TYR A 9 -20.82 -35.11 -33.96
CA TYR A 9 -21.19 -35.88 -35.16
C TYR A 9 -20.36 -37.18 -35.28
N TYR A 10 -19.07 -37.11 -34.94
CA TYR A 10 -18.17 -38.26 -34.96
C TYR A 10 -18.47 -39.27 -33.84
N THR A 11 -19.00 -38.82 -32.70
CA THR A 11 -19.42 -39.68 -31.57
C THR A 11 -20.67 -40.49 -31.87
N ILE A 12 -21.56 -39.97 -32.72
CA ILE A 12 -22.84 -40.61 -33.03
C ILE A 12 -22.71 -41.65 -34.15
N THR A 13 -21.73 -41.50 -35.04
CA THR A 13 -21.67 -42.26 -36.30
C THR A 13 -20.83 -43.55 -36.27
N GLU A 14 -19.97 -43.79 -35.26
CA GLU A 14 -19.16 -45.03 -35.18
C GLU A 14 -19.18 -45.72 -33.80
N PRO A 15 -19.68 -46.97 -33.70
CA PRO A 15 -19.83 -47.68 -32.43
C PRO A 15 -18.52 -48.21 -31.84
N PHE A 16 -17.44 -48.34 -32.64
CA PHE A 16 -16.12 -48.80 -32.19
C PHE A 16 -15.20 -47.68 -31.67
N LYS A 17 -15.63 -46.40 -31.73
CA LYS A 17 -14.85 -45.24 -31.26
C LYS A 17 -15.30 -44.69 -29.91
N SER A 18 -16.31 -45.29 -29.26
CA SER A 18 -16.83 -44.88 -27.95
C SER A 18 -15.73 -44.77 -26.88
N GLU A 19 -14.83 -45.74 -26.82
CA GLU A 19 -13.73 -45.77 -25.84
C GLU A 19 -12.60 -44.79 -26.21
N LEU A 20 -12.31 -44.65 -27.51
CA LEU A 20 -11.39 -43.62 -28.02
C LEU A 20 -11.89 -42.21 -27.69
N ILE A 21 -13.17 -41.92 -27.93
CA ILE A 21 -13.78 -40.62 -27.66
C ILE A 21 -13.87 -40.36 -26.16
N LYS A 22 -14.16 -41.37 -25.33
CA LYS A 22 -14.06 -41.27 -23.88
C LYS A 22 -12.64 -40.95 -23.43
N ASN A 23 -11.63 -41.66 -23.92
CA ASN A 23 -10.23 -41.43 -23.57
C ASN A 23 -9.73 -40.05 -24.03
N LEU A 24 -10.17 -39.58 -25.20
CA LEU A 24 -9.84 -38.26 -25.72
C LEU A 24 -10.54 -37.15 -24.90
N SER A 25 -11.79 -37.39 -24.48
CA SER A 25 -12.53 -36.50 -23.58
C SER A 25 -11.89 -36.43 -22.19
N TYR A 26 -11.48 -37.57 -21.61
CA TYR A 26 -10.75 -37.60 -20.33
C TYR A 26 -9.40 -36.89 -20.43
N SER A 27 -8.67 -37.06 -21.54
CA SER A 27 -7.39 -36.39 -21.76
C SER A 27 -7.56 -34.87 -21.88
N LEU A 28 -8.60 -34.41 -22.60
CA LEU A 28 -8.94 -32.99 -22.70
C LEU A 28 -9.37 -32.38 -21.36
N ILE A 29 -10.21 -33.09 -20.60
CA ILE A 29 -10.63 -32.66 -19.27
C ILE A 29 -9.45 -32.64 -18.30
N ALA A 30 -8.59 -33.66 -18.32
CA ALA A 30 -7.38 -33.71 -17.51
C ALA A 30 -6.45 -32.54 -17.88
N THR A 31 -6.22 -32.29 -19.17
CA THR A 31 -5.39 -31.16 -19.64
C THR A 31 -6.00 -29.83 -19.20
N PHE A 32 -7.31 -29.65 -19.31
CA PHE A 32 -8.01 -28.46 -18.82
C PHE A 32 -7.90 -28.29 -17.30
N ILE A 33 -8.05 -29.36 -16.53
CA ILE A 33 -7.92 -29.34 -15.07
C ILE A 33 -6.47 -29.05 -14.66
N PHE A 34 -5.49 -29.66 -15.31
CA PHE A 34 -4.08 -29.41 -15.03
C PHE A 34 -3.68 -27.99 -15.44
N ASP A 35 -4.04 -27.53 -16.63
CA ASP A 35 -3.68 -26.19 -17.07
C ASP A 35 -4.39 -25.12 -16.23
N THR A 36 -5.70 -25.25 -16.01
CA THR A 36 -6.46 -24.30 -15.18
C THR A 36 -6.03 -24.36 -13.71
N GLY A 37 -5.85 -25.57 -13.16
CA GLY A 37 -5.50 -25.78 -11.75
C GLY A 37 -4.05 -25.42 -11.42
N LEU A 38 -3.09 -25.79 -12.27
CA LEU A 38 -1.69 -25.43 -12.10
C LEU A 38 -1.48 -23.93 -12.29
N ASN A 39 -2.11 -23.30 -13.29
CA ASN A 39 -2.02 -21.86 -13.47
C ASN A 39 -2.67 -21.10 -12.30
N PHE A 40 -3.83 -21.56 -11.82
CA PHE A 40 -4.48 -21.00 -10.63
C PHE A 40 -3.61 -21.16 -9.37
N SER A 41 -3.00 -22.33 -9.17
CA SER A 41 -2.09 -22.58 -8.05
C SER A 41 -0.85 -21.68 -8.13
N LYS A 42 -0.21 -21.61 -9.29
CA LYS A 42 0.97 -20.77 -9.55
C LYS A 42 0.68 -19.29 -9.31
N GLU A 43 -0.47 -18.81 -9.79
CA GLU A 43 -0.92 -17.43 -9.57
C GLU A 43 -1.12 -17.14 -8.07
N ASN A 44 -1.81 -18.02 -7.34
CA ASN A 44 -2.04 -17.85 -5.91
C ASN A 44 -0.75 -17.92 -5.07
N ILE A 45 0.17 -18.82 -5.41
CA ILE A 45 1.49 -18.90 -4.76
C ILE A 45 2.24 -17.58 -4.99
N THR A 46 2.25 -17.07 -6.23
CA THR A 46 2.93 -15.81 -6.57
C THR A 46 2.34 -14.64 -5.77
N LYS A 47 1.01 -14.50 -5.76
CA LYS A 47 0.31 -13.46 -4.96
C LYS A 47 0.60 -13.58 -3.47
N SER A 48 0.68 -14.80 -2.94
CA SER A 48 1.00 -15.06 -1.54
C SER A 48 2.44 -14.67 -1.18
N ILE A 49 3.42 -14.99 -2.03
CA ILE A 49 4.82 -14.58 -1.84
C ILE A 49 4.93 -13.05 -1.82
N VAL A 50 4.30 -12.38 -2.79
CA VAL A 50 4.28 -10.92 -2.87
C VAL A 50 3.60 -10.31 -1.64
N SER A 51 2.46 -10.85 -1.21
CA SER A 51 1.78 -10.41 0.00
C SER A 51 2.68 -10.52 1.24
N ARG A 52 3.30 -11.68 1.48
CA ARG A 52 4.22 -11.88 2.61
C ARG A 52 5.40 -10.90 2.60
N LYS A 53 5.97 -10.62 1.43
CA LYS A 53 7.06 -9.65 1.27
C LYS A 53 6.66 -8.26 1.76
N TRP A 54 5.42 -7.85 1.48
CA TRP A 54 4.95 -6.48 1.72
C TRP A 54 4.17 -6.30 3.02
N HIS A 55 3.74 -7.37 3.68
CA HIS A 55 2.90 -7.34 4.87
C HIS A 55 3.48 -6.43 5.97
N ASN A 56 4.69 -6.74 6.46
CA ASN A 56 5.31 -5.96 7.54
C ASN A 56 5.46 -4.48 7.16
N SER A 57 5.98 -4.20 5.96
CA SER A 57 6.17 -2.83 5.46
C SER A 57 4.85 -2.04 5.38
N LEU A 58 3.75 -2.69 5.00
CA LEU A 58 2.42 -2.11 4.96
C LEU A 58 1.92 -1.75 6.38
N TYR A 59 2.04 -2.67 7.33
CA TYR A 59 1.63 -2.43 8.72
C TYR A 59 2.48 -1.35 9.39
N PHE A 60 3.77 -1.27 9.08
CA PHE A 60 4.60 -0.14 9.52
C PHE A 60 4.14 1.19 8.91
N ALA A 61 3.62 1.20 7.68
CA ALA A 61 3.02 2.40 7.12
C ALA A 61 1.76 2.84 7.87
N PHE A 62 0.91 1.91 8.31
CA PHE A 62 -0.23 2.23 9.17
C PHE A 62 0.22 2.80 10.53
N GLU A 63 1.19 2.16 11.18
CA GLU A 63 1.72 2.61 12.47
C GLU A 63 2.36 4.01 12.41
N ARG A 64 3.07 4.35 11.31
CA ARG A 64 3.59 5.72 11.10
C ARG A 64 2.48 6.77 11.09
N LEU A 65 1.36 6.50 10.42
CA LEU A 65 0.23 7.43 10.38
C LEU A 65 -0.48 7.52 11.72
N ARG A 66 -0.63 6.40 12.42
CA ARG A 66 -1.17 6.41 13.78
C ARG A 66 -0.31 7.28 14.71
N ALA A 67 1.01 7.09 14.66
CA ALA A 67 1.94 7.86 15.46
C ALA A 67 1.88 9.35 15.14
N ILE A 68 1.85 9.75 13.85
CA ILE A 68 1.75 11.17 13.48
C ILE A 68 0.43 11.80 13.96
N HIS A 69 -0.67 11.04 13.93
CA HIS A 69 -1.93 11.47 14.54
C HIS A 69 -1.80 11.65 16.05
N GLU A 70 -1.20 10.72 16.78
CA GLU A 70 -1.02 10.85 18.24
C GLU A 70 -0.11 12.05 18.59
N ILE A 71 0.92 12.31 17.78
CA ILE A 71 1.84 13.45 17.90
C ILE A 71 1.09 14.78 17.77
N PHE A 72 0.31 14.98 16.71
CA PHE A 72 -0.36 16.26 16.44
C PHE A 72 -1.76 16.36 17.08
N THR A 73 -2.63 15.39 16.84
CA THR A 73 -4.03 15.42 17.26
C THR A 73 -4.28 14.64 18.55
N ALA A 74 -5.00 15.23 19.51
CA ALA A 74 -5.28 14.61 20.82
C ALA A 74 -6.43 13.60 20.82
N GLN A 75 -7.09 13.34 19.68
CA GLN A 75 -8.29 12.51 19.62
C GLN A 75 -8.20 11.41 18.56
N ASN A 76 -8.58 10.21 19.00
CA ASN A 76 -8.48 8.93 18.32
C ASN A 76 -9.54 8.76 17.21
N LYS A 77 -9.59 9.67 16.22
CA LYS A 77 -10.52 9.57 15.08
C LYS A 77 -9.80 9.70 13.75
N LEU A 78 -9.86 8.64 12.96
CA LEU A 78 -9.31 8.48 11.60
C LEU A 78 -9.92 9.41 10.52
N GLU A 79 -10.56 10.53 10.89
CA GLU A 79 -11.18 11.49 9.96
C GLU A 79 -10.60 12.92 10.07
N ILE A 80 -9.37 13.05 10.57
CA ILE A 80 -8.69 14.34 10.82
C ILE A 80 -7.62 14.59 9.74
N THR A 81 -7.98 14.63 8.45
CA THR A 81 -7.00 14.96 7.38
C THR A 81 -6.63 16.44 7.36
N LYS A 82 -7.59 17.33 7.65
CA LYS A 82 -7.40 18.78 7.56
C LYS A 82 -6.59 19.38 8.72
N GLU A 83 -6.92 19.02 9.97
CA GLU A 83 -6.19 19.55 11.13
C GLU A 83 -4.77 19.01 11.15
N LEU A 84 -4.58 17.71 10.93
CA LEU A 84 -3.25 17.11 10.80
C LEU A 84 -2.43 17.78 9.71
N ALA A 85 -2.99 18.00 8.53
CA ALA A 85 -2.29 18.69 7.45
C ALA A 85 -1.94 20.14 7.80
N SER A 86 -2.82 20.85 8.53
CA SER A 86 -2.54 22.22 9.01
C SER A 86 -1.43 22.27 10.03
N ASP A 87 -1.44 21.35 10.99
CA ASP A 87 -0.41 21.26 12.02
C ASP A 87 0.94 20.86 11.42
N MET A 88 0.96 19.88 10.52
CA MET A 88 2.16 19.48 9.76
C MET A 88 2.68 20.63 8.90
N ALA A 89 1.82 21.35 8.18
CA ALA A 89 2.25 22.49 7.36
C ALA A 89 2.87 23.61 8.20
N SER A 90 2.25 23.95 9.33
CA SER A 90 2.76 24.95 10.28
C SER A 90 4.12 24.53 10.84
N SER A 91 4.23 23.27 11.23
CA SER A 91 5.48 22.65 11.72
C SER A 91 6.59 22.68 10.66
N ILE A 92 6.29 22.32 9.41
CA ILE A 92 7.24 22.32 8.31
C ILE A 92 7.72 23.73 7.97
N LEU A 93 6.86 24.73 8.05
CA LEU A 93 7.19 26.13 7.76
C LEU A 93 7.81 26.87 8.95
N MET A 94 7.86 26.24 10.13
CA MET A 94 8.32 26.86 11.37
C MET A 94 7.53 28.14 11.72
N GLU A 95 6.27 28.22 11.30
CA GLU A 95 5.36 29.30 11.70
C GLU A 95 4.94 29.05 13.15
N ASN A 96 5.25 29.99 14.05
CA ASN A 96 4.94 30.01 15.50
C ASN A 96 4.64 28.62 16.06
N GLY A 97 5.69 27.94 16.54
CA GLY A 97 5.65 26.55 17.00
C GLY A 97 4.33 26.24 17.69
N ALA A 98 3.52 25.39 17.05
CA ALA A 98 2.27 24.94 17.62
C ALA A 98 2.56 24.52 19.06
N VAL A 99 1.93 25.17 20.04
CA VAL A 99 2.15 24.85 21.45
C VAL A 99 1.53 23.48 21.68
N ILE A 100 2.36 22.44 21.58
CA ILE A 100 1.92 21.06 21.82
C ILE A 100 1.94 20.87 23.32
N SER A 101 0.83 20.40 23.87
CA SER A 101 0.80 19.95 25.26
C SER A 101 1.75 18.76 25.43
N LYS A 102 2.36 18.62 26.61
CA LYS A 102 3.23 17.48 26.90
C LYS A 102 2.50 16.16 26.61
N LYS A 103 3.10 15.28 25.80
CA LYS A 103 2.55 13.97 25.42
C LYS A 103 3.55 12.86 25.69
N HIS A 104 3.01 11.70 26.08
CA HIS A 104 3.73 10.44 26.16
C HIS A 104 3.07 9.47 25.18
N ILE A 105 3.81 9.08 24.15
CA ILE A 105 3.31 8.26 23.05
C ILE A 105 4.12 6.96 23.03
N LYS A 106 3.44 5.83 22.93
CA LYS A 106 4.09 4.53 22.77
C LYS A 106 3.84 4.02 21.37
N THR A 107 4.88 3.99 20.56
CA THR A 107 4.79 3.61 19.14
C THR A 107 5.98 2.74 18.74
N MET A 108 5.81 1.95 17.68
CA MET A 108 6.91 1.23 17.04
C MET A 108 7.73 2.13 16.09
N TRP A 109 7.22 3.31 15.72
CA TRP A 109 7.94 4.27 14.86
C TRP A 109 8.71 5.26 15.72
N ASN A 110 10.04 5.22 15.69
CA ASN A 110 10.86 6.21 16.38
C ASN A 110 11.34 7.32 15.41
N PRO A 111 10.83 8.56 15.55
CA PRO A 111 11.29 9.72 14.79
C PRO A 111 12.66 10.27 15.24
N SER A 112 13.46 9.51 16.00
CA SER A 112 14.79 9.92 16.48
C SER A 112 15.90 8.91 16.17
N SER A 113 15.59 7.64 15.89
CA SER A 113 16.63 6.60 15.75
C SER A 113 17.11 6.35 14.32
N GLY A 114 16.26 6.57 13.29
CA GLY A 114 16.59 6.14 11.92
C GLY A 114 16.73 4.61 11.72
N GLU A 115 16.52 3.82 12.79
CA GLU A 115 16.58 2.36 12.80
C GLU A 115 15.19 1.74 13.02
N PRO A 116 14.95 0.49 12.55
CA PRO A 116 13.65 -0.15 12.66
C PRO A 116 13.28 -0.58 14.11
N LEU A 117 12.10 -0.13 14.53
CA LEU A 117 11.01 -0.94 15.08
C LEU A 117 11.29 -1.76 16.36
N THR A 118 11.44 -1.02 17.45
CA THR A 118 11.06 -1.50 18.79
C THR A 118 10.01 -0.54 19.35
N TYR A 119 9.10 -1.03 20.21
CA TYR A 119 8.22 -0.13 20.95
C TYR A 119 9.07 0.84 21.76
N GLN A 120 8.92 2.13 21.50
CA GLN A 120 9.63 3.17 22.22
C GLN A 120 8.64 4.20 22.74
N ASP A 121 8.95 4.71 23.93
CA ASP A 121 8.22 5.81 24.53
C ASP A 121 8.79 7.12 24.00
N ILE A 122 8.01 7.80 23.15
CA ILE A 122 8.29 9.15 22.70
C ILE A 122 7.70 10.11 23.72
N VAL A 123 8.55 10.95 24.30
CA VAL A 123 8.13 12.02 25.21
C VAL A 123 8.24 13.34 24.47
N ILE A 124 7.10 13.94 24.16
CA ILE A 124 7.01 15.28 23.56
C ILE A 124 6.81 16.26 24.70
N LYS A 125 7.74 17.20 24.84
CA LYS A 125 7.65 18.30 25.80
C LYS A 125 6.95 19.49 25.19
N GLU A 126 6.42 20.33 26.05
CA GLU A 126 5.82 21.59 25.62
C GLU A 126 6.89 22.48 24.95
N GLY A 127 6.57 22.97 23.75
CA GLY A 127 7.49 23.78 22.94
C GLY A 127 8.47 22.99 22.07
N ASP A 128 8.40 21.64 22.05
CA ASP A 128 9.23 20.85 21.15
C ASP A 128 8.92 21.15 19.68
N ASN A 129 9.97 21.22 18.86
CA ASN A 129 9.82 21.45 17.43
C ASN A 129 9.47 20.14 16.68
N LEU A 130 8.23 20.02 16.21
CA LEU A 130 7.77 18.86 15.44
C LEU A 130 8.19 18.84 13.97
N TYR A 131 9.02 19.81 13.53
CA TYR A 131 9.55 19.85 12.17
C TYR A 131 10.18 18.50 11.79
N PHE A 132 10.99 17.94 12.70
CA PHE A 132 11.64 16.66 12.48
C PHE A 132 10.64 15.51 12.33
N ALA A 133 9.59 15.46 13.16
CA ALA A 133 8.55 14.44 13.06
C ALA A 133 7.81 14.52 11.71
N SER A 134 7.42 15.72 11.27
CA SER A 134 6.77 15.93 9.97
C SER A 134 7.66 15.53 8.80
N MET A 135 8.94 15.94 8.84
CA MET A 135 9.89 15.63 7.77
C MET A 135 10.28 14.16 7.72
N MET A 136 10.43 13.50 8.87
CA MET A 136 10.67 12.06 8.91
C MET A 136 9.47 11.27 8.40
N PHE A 137 8.25 11.67 8.76
CA PHE A 137 7.05 11.04 8.21
C PHE A 137 7.04 11.13 6.67
N ILE A 138 7.28 12.32 6.11
CA ILE A 138 7.35 12.53 4.65
C ILE A 138 8.45 11.67 4.01
N ARG A 139 9.64 11.63 4.61
CA ARG A 139 10.78 10.86 4.09
C ARG A 139 10.52 9.35 4.13
N ASP A 140 10.15 8.81 5.28
CA ASP A 140 9.97 7.38 5.47
C ASP A 140 8.81 6.85 4.62
N ASP A 141 7.74 7.65 4.46
CA ASP A 141 6.64 7.30 3.58
C ASP A 141 7.00 7.44 2.10
N TYR A 142 7.90 8.36 1.74
CA TYR A 142 8.45 8.45 0.39
C TYR A 142 9.27 7.21 0.04
N GLU A 143 10.16 6.76 0.94
CA GLU A 143 10.94 5.54 0.75
C GLU A 143 10.06 4.31 0.58
N PHE A 144 9.01 4.20 1.40
CA PHE A 144 8.00 3.14 1.29
C PHE A 144 7.27 3.17 -0.07
N LEU A 145 6.71 4.34 -0.45
CA LEU A 145 5.97 4.49 -1.70
C LEU A 145 6.86 4.31 -2.93
N HIS A 146 8.11 4.79 -2.87
CA HIS A 146 9.11 4.56 -3.91
C HIS A 146 9.36 3.05 -4.07
N SER A 147 9.62 2.34 -2.96
CA SER A 147 9.90 0.90 -2.99
C SER A 147 8.74 0.11 -3.59
N ILE A 148 7.49 0.47 -3.29
CA ILE A 148 6.30 -0.16 -3.89
C ILE A 148 6.18 0.20 -5.37
N TYR A 149 6.30 1.49 -5.71
CA TYR A 149 6.05 1.96 -7.07
C TYR A 149 7.05 1.38 -8.10
N PHE A 150 8.26 1.03 -7.66
CA PHE A 150 9.28 0.44 -8.50
C PHE A 150 9.42 -1.09 -8.38
N ASP A 151 8.60 -1.76 -7.56
CA ASP A 151 8.56 -3.23 -7.53
C ASP A 151 7.53 -3.75 -8.55
N GLU A 152 8.00 -4.10 -9.75
CA GLU A 152 7.14 -4.61 -10.82
C GLU A 152 6.31 -5.84 -10.41
N ASN A 153 6.81 -6.67 -9.49
CA ASN A 153 6.13 -7.90 -9.06
C ASN A 153 4.81 -7.62 -8.35
N ILE A 154 4.71 -6.48 -7.65
CA ILE A 154 3.47 -6.11 -6.96
C ILE A 154 2.37 -5.80 -7.98
N PHE A 155 2.71 -5.19 -9.11
CA PHE A 155 1.73 -4.80 -10.13
C PHE A 155 1.44 -5.93 -11.12
N LEU A 156 2.37 -6.86 -11.33
CA LEU A 156 2.07 -8.11 -12.02
C LEU A 156 1.07 -8.96 -11.22
N SER A 157 1.23 -9.01 -9.90
CA SER A 157 0.37 -9.79 -9.00
C SER A 157 -0.95 -9.09 -8.67
N PHE A 158 -0.93 -7.76 -8.56
CA PHE A 158 -2.06 -6.92 -8.19
C PHE A 158 -2.15 -5.65 -9.08
N PRO A 159 -2.53 -5.79 -10.36
CA PRO A 159 -2.55 -4.67 -11.32
C PRO A 159 -3.40 -3.47 -10.89
N GLN A 160 -4.45 -3.72 -10.10
CA GLN A 160 -5.35 -2.71 -9.56
C GLN A 160 -4.66 -1.69 -8.63
N LEU A 161 -3.48 -2.01 -8.09
CA LEU A 161 -2.71 -1.13 -7.21
C LEU A 161 -1.89 -0.08 -7.97
N LEU A 162 -1.60 -0.29 -9.27
CA LEU A 162 -0.67 0.56 -10.03
C LEU A 162 -1.09 2.03 -10.07
N LYS A 163 -2.33 2.31 -10.48
CA LYS A 163 -2.83 3.69 -10.59
C LYS A 163 -2.90 4.38 -9.22
N PRO A 164 -3.46 3.77 -8.16
CA PRO A 164 -3.40 4.32 -6.80
C PRO A 164 -1.97 4.60 -6.32
N ALA A 165 -1.05 3.64 -6.48
CA ALA A 165 0.34 3.79 -6.04
C ALA A 165 1.04 4.94 -6.76
N GLN A 166 0.88 5.02 -8.09
CA GLN A 166 1.45 6.09 -8.91
C GLN A 166 0.95 7.47 -8.49
N ARG A 167 -0.37 7.64 -8.26
CA ARG A 167 -0.94 8.92 -7.84
C ARG A 167 -0.42 9.35 -6.47
N CYS A 168 -0.42 8.42 -5.52
CA CYS A 168 0.07 8.67 -4.16
C CYS A 168 1.55 9.05 -4.17
N TYR A 169 2.40 8.27 -4.84
CA TYR A 169 3.83 8.53 -4.97
C TYR A 169 4.11 9.90 -5.61
N ARG A 170 3.46 10.24 -6.72
CA ARG A 170 3.63 11.54 -7.38
C ARG A 170 3.24 12.71 -6.48
N SER A 171 2.14 12.59 -5.73
CA SER A 171 1.71 13.62 -4.79
C SER A 171 2.77 13.86 -3.71
N LEU A 172 3.30 12.79 -3.11
CA LEU A 172 4.33 12.91 -2.07
C LEU A 172 5.66 13.41 -2.62
N ALA A 173 6.08 12.94 -3.80
CA ALA A 173 7.29 13.40 -4.48
C ALA A 173 7.23 14.92 -4.76
N MET A 174 6.07 15.43 -5.15
CA MET A 174 5.85 16.86 -5.36
C MET A 174 5.97 17.65 -4.05
N ILE A 175 5.36 17.18 -2.96
CA ILE A 175 5.50 17.78 -1.63
C ILE A 175 6.97 17.84 -1.20
N GLN A 176 7.69 16.72 -1.31
CA GLN A 176 9.10 16.63 -0.95
C GLN A 176 9.96 17.58 -1.80
N HIS A 177 9.70 17.66 -3.10
CA HIS A 177 10.38 18.59 -4.00
C HIS A 177 10.13 20.06 -3.61
N ASN A 178 8.87 20.41 -3.33
CA ASN A 178 8.48 21.76 -2.92
C ASN A 178 9.12 22.15 -1.58
N ILE A 179 9.15 21.25 -0.61
CA ILE A 179 9.78 21.47 0.70
C ILE A 179 11.30 21.66 0.55
N ASN A 180 11.96 20.83 -0.27
CA ASN A 180 13.40 20.93 -0.49
C ASN A 180 13.78 22.16 -1.33
N SER A 181 12.85 22.65 -2.16
CA SER A 181 13.04 23.79 -3.05
C SER A 181 12.40 25.09 -2.52
N LYS A 182 12.11 25.17 -1.21
CA LYS A 182 11.42 26.30 -0.55
C LYS A 182 11.92 27.70 -0.91
N GLN A 183 13.20 27.85 -1.24
CA GLN A 183 13.78 29.14 -1.62
C GLN A 183 13.44 29.55 -3.08
N LYS A 184 13.11 28.59 -3.95
CA LYS A 184 12.81 28.82 -5.37
C LYS A 184 11.31 28.98 -5.63
N PHE A 185 10.48 28.30 -4.86
CA PHE A 185 9.03 28.37 -4.95
C PHE A 185 8.55 28.92 -3.61
N ASN A 186 7.94 30.11 -3.58
CA ASN A 186 7.35 30.68 -2.36
C ASN A 186 6.22 29.76 -1.85
N VAL A 187 6.57 28.72 -1.11
CA VAL A 187 5.62 27.76 -0.54
C VAL A 187 4.89 28.44 0.61
N THR A 188 3.59 28.68 0.43
CA THR A 188 2.72 29.21 1.49
C THR A 188 2.15 28.09 2.34
N LYS A 189 1.75 28.38 3.59
CA LYS A 189 1.02 27.44 4.44
C LYS A 189 -0.20 26.85 3.73
N LYS A 190 -1.05 27.70 3.14
CA LYS A 190 -2.25 27.25 2.41
C LYS A 190 -1.96 26.31 1.23
N SER A 191 -0.88 26.55 0.49
CA SER A 191 -0.50 25.64 -0.61
C SER A 191 -0.01 24.30 -0.08
N LEU A 192 0.83 24.31 0.96
CA LEU A 192 1.37 23.09 1.55
C LEU A 192 0.28 22.26 2.23
N GLU A 193 -0.65 22.90 2.94
CA GLU A 193 -1.83 22.26 3.53
C GLU A 193 -2.66 21.52 2.49
N ARG A 194 -2.93 22.17 1.36
CA ARG A 194 -3.69 21.55 0.26
C ARG A 194 -2.98 20.33 -0.29
N ASP A 195 -1.68 20.44 -0.53
CA ASP A 195 -0.89 19.33 -1.06
C ASP A 195 -0.86 18.16 -0.07
N LEU A 196 -0.67 18.43 1.22
CA LEU A 196 -0.70 17.44 2.31
C LEU A 196 -2.07 16.75 2.42
N ILE A 197 -3.18 17.49 2.37
CA ILE A 197 -4.53 16.90 2.38
C ILE A 197 -4.70 15.92 1.23
N ASN A 198 -4.38 16.36 0.01
CA ASN A 198 -4.50 15.52 -1.18
C ASN A 198 -3.64 14.25 -1.07
N TYR A 199 -2.40 14.39 -0.59
CA TYR A 199 -1.52 13.24 -0.36
C TYR A 199 -2.09 12.29 0.70
N LEU A 200 -2.53 12.78 1.87
CA LEU A 200 -3.06 11.94 2.95
C LEU A 200 -4.32 11.18 2.53
N GLU A 201 -5.19 11.78 1.72
CA GLU A 201 -6.38 11.14 1.15
C GLU A 201 -6.01 10.03 0.14
N LEU A 202 -5.07 10.32 -0.77
CA LEU A 202 -4.55 9.34 -1.72
C LEU A 202 -3.85 8.17 -1.01
N ARG A 203 -3.10 8.48 0.05
CA ARG A 203 -2.41 7.51 0.90
C ARG A 203 -3.40 6.59 1.59
N SER A 204 -4.42 7.13 2.25
CA SER A 204 -5.48 6.33 2.88
C SER A 204 -6.13 5.39 1.88
N THR A 205 -6.49 5.91 0.70
CA THR A 205 -7.08 5.10 -0.38
C THR A 205 -6.16 3.98 -0.84
N LEU A 206 -4.86 4.25 -0.99
CA LEU A 206 -3.89 3.24 -1.40
C LEU A 206 -3.72 2.16 -0.32
N LEU A 207 -3.49 2.55 0.93
CA LEU A 207 -3.23 1.60 2.01
C LEU A 207 -4.43 0.68 2.26
N MET A 208 -5.66 1.22 2.23
CA MET A 208 -6.86 0.38 2.33
C MET A 208 -6.96 -0.64 1.19
N LYS A 209 -6.68 -0.22 -0.05
CA LYS A 209 -6.66 -1.16 -1.18
C LYS A 209 -5.56 -2.19 -1.08
N MET A 210 -4.39 -1.81 -0.56
CA MET A 210 -3.28 -2.73 -0.32
C MET A 210 -3.65 -3.75 0.75
N GLU A 211 -4.28 -3.32 1.85
CA GLU A 211 -4.75 -4.21 2.91
C GLU A 211 -5.77 -5.23 2.38
N ASP A 212 -6.76 -4.76 1.63
CA ASP A 212 -7.80 -5.61 1.02
C ASP A 212 -7.21 -6.72 0.13
N VAL A 213 -6.17 -6.40 -0.65
CA VAL A 213 -5.61 -7.33 -1.64
C VAL A 213 -4.41 -8.11 -1.13
N LEU A 214 -3.61 -7.58 -0.21
CA LEU A 214 -2.44 -8.27 0.34
C LEU A 214 -2.83 -9.07 1.58
N GLY A 215 -3.59 -8.49 2.53
CA GLY A 215 -4.01 -9.16 3.76
C GLY A 215 -4.80 -10.46 3.48
N HIS A 216 -5.58 -10.49 2.40
CA HIS A 216 -6.31 -11.68 1.97
C HIS A 216 -5.42 -12.89 1.64
N TYR A 217 -4.21 -12.68 1.12
CA TYR A 217 -3.31 -13.74 0.65
C TYR A 217 -2.25 -14.15 1.68
N GLU A 218 -2.10 -13.38 2.76
CA GLU A 218 -1.24 -13.75 3.88
C GLU A 218 -1.88 -14.88 4.70
N GLN A 219 -3.19 -14.77 5.00
CA GLN A 219 -3.94 -15.75 5.79
C GLN A 219 -4.06 -17.13 5.11
N ARG A 220 -3.82 -17.21 3.79
CA ARG A 220 -4.01 -18.42 2.97
C ARG A 220 -2.69 -19.08 2.55
N ALA A 221 -1.57 -18.54 2.98
CA ALA A 221 -0.27 -19.05 2.62
C ALA A 221 0.07 -20.31 3.45
N PRO A 222 0.46 -21.45 2.84
CA PRO A 222 0.85 -22.63 3.61
C PRO A 222 2.03 -22.28 4.52
N GLN A 223 1.91 -22.66 5.80
CA GLN A 223 2.95 -22.49 6.81
C GLN A 223 4.17 -23.35 6.47
#